data_AF-A0AAU8D0L7-F1
#
_entry.id   AF-A0AAU8D0L7-F1
#
_cell.length_a   1.000
_cell.length_b   1.000
_cell.length_c   1.000
_cell.angle_alpha   90.00
_cell.angle_beta   90.00
_cell.angle_gamma   90.00
#
_symmetry.space_group_name_H-M   'P 1'
#
loop_
_entity.id
_entity.type
_entity.pdbx_description
1 polymer ?
#
loop_
_entity_poly.entity_id
_entity_poly.type
_entity_poly.pdbx_seq_one_letter_code
_entity_poly.pdbx_strand_id
1 'polypeptide(L)' 'MKLLAPVMQLVSAVREFVAPRYRPELHYMRGPGPAFARRMTKQSIDRYV' A
#
# COMPACT_ATOMS: atom_id res chain seq x y z
N MET A 1 -5.36 14.69 31.45
CA MET A 1 -5.26 13.26 31.07
C MET A 1 -5.25 13.13 29.53
N LYS A 2 -4.13 13.43 28.85
CA LYS A 2 -4.01 13.41 27.37
C LYS A 2 -2.91 12.47 26.85
N LEU A 3 -2.42 11.56 27.69
CA LEU A 3 -1.30 10.66 27.36
C LEU A 3 -1.76 9.26 26.91
N LEU A 4 -3.04 8.92 27.07
CA LEU A 4 -3.56 7.61 26.69
C LEU A 4 -3.82 7.47 25.18
N ALA A 5 -4.15 8.56 24.50
CA ALA A 5 -4.43 8.57 23.07
C ALA A 5 -3.24 8.11 22.18
N PRO A 6 -2.00 8.61 22.36
CA PRO A 6 -0.87 8.15 21.57
C PRO A 6 -0.49 6.69 21.89
N VAL A 7 -0.65 6.27 23.14
CA VAL A 7 -0.38 4.88 23.57
C VAL A 7 -1.34 3.92 22.86
N MET A 8 -2.62 4.25 22.79
CA MET A 8 -3.63 3.46 22.07
C MET A 8 -3.33 3.35 20.57
N GLN A 9 -2.87 4.43 19.92
CA GLN A 9 -2.46 4.41 18.51
C GLN A 9 -1.26 3.50 18.28
N LEU A 10 -0.25 3.56 19.16
CA LEU A 10 0.94 2.72 19.07
C LEU A 10 0.58 1.23 19.22
N VAL A 11 -0.27 0.90 20.20
CA VAL A 11 -0.73 -0.48 20.42
C VAL A 11 -1.49 -1.02 19.19
N SER A 12 -2.31 -0.18 18.54
CA SER A 12 -3.01 -0.56 17.31
C SER A 12 -2.03 -0.86 16.17
N ALA A 13 -1.04 0.00 15.96
CA ALA A 13 -0.04 -0.18 14.91
C ALA A 13 0.80 -1.46 15.11
N VAL A 14 1.22 -1.73 16.35
CA VAL A 14 1.97 -2.96 16.69
C VAL A 14 1.10 -4.20 16.45
N ARG A 15 -0.18 -4.17 16.82
CA ARG A 15 -1.10 -5.29 16.58
C ARG A 15 -1.28 -5.58 15.09
N GLU A 16 -1.39 -4.54 14.26
CA GLU A 16 -1.51 -4.69 12.81
C GLU A 16 -0.22 -5.18 12.15
N PHE A 17 0.94 -4.86 12.74
CA PHE A 17 2.24 -5.36 12.30
C PHE A 17 2.46 -6.85 12.65
N VAL A 18 2.06 -7.29 13.84
CA VAL A 18 2.26 -8.68 14.30
C VAL A 18 1.22 -9.63 13.70
N ALA A 19 -0.03 -9.19 13.57
CA ALA A 19 -1.13 -9.97 13.00
C ALA A 19 -1.74 -9.23 11.81
N PRO A 20 -1.00 -9.07 10.69
CA PRO A 20 -1.53 -8.41 9.52
C PRO A 20 -2.69 -9.22 8.98
N ARG A 21 -3.90 -8.69 9.10
CA ARG A 21 -5.05 -9.24 8.41
C ARG A 21 -4.86 -8.88 6.95
N TYR A 22 -4.39 -9.83 6.14
CA TYR A 22 -4.22 -9.63 4.72
C TYR A 22 -5.56 -9.17 4.12
N ARG A 23 -5.63 -7.89 3.76
CA ARG A 23 -6.79 -7.25 3.13
C ARG A 23 -6.50 -7.16 1.64
N PRO A 24 -6.94 -8.17 0.86
CA PRO A 24 -6.77 -8.12 -0.59
C PRO A 24 -7.44 -6.87 -1.17
N GLU A 25 -8.51 -6.37 -0.53
CA GLU A 25 -9.24 -5.13 -0.83
C GLU A 25 -8.39 -3.87 -1.00
N LEU A 26 -7.23 -3.82 -0.34
CA LEU A 26 -6.26 -2.72 -0.51
C LEU A 26 -5.19 -3.01 -1.56
N HIS A 27 -5.04 -4.27 -1.95
CA HIS A 27 -3.99 -4.73 -2.87
C HIS A 27 -4.45 -4.80 -4.32
N TYR A 28 -5.69 -5.19 -4.60
CA TYR A 28 -6.18 -5.33 -5.97
C TYR A 28 -6.66 -4.03 -6.61
N MET A 29 -6.95 -2.99 -5.83
CA MET A 29 -7.32 -1.67 -6.37
C MET A 29 -6.13 -0.75 -6.63
N ARG A 30 -4.91 -1.17 -6.30
CA ARG A 30 -3.71 -0.33 -6.43
C ARG A 30 -3.24 -0.15 -7.87
N GLY A 31 -3.92 -0.78 -8.82
CA GLY A 31 -3.50 -0.84 -10.20
C GLY A 31 -2.17 -1.58 -10.34
N PRO A 32 -1.63 -1.62 -11.56
CA PRO A 32 -0.34 -2.21 -11.78
C PRO A 32 0.75 -1.54 -10.94
N GLY A 33 1.50 -2.35 -10.19
CA GLY A 33 2.62 -1.86 -9.39
C GLY A 33 3.64 -1.07 -10.23
N PRO A 34 4.53 -0.31 -9.59
CA PRO A 34 5.43 0.63 -10.26
C PRO A 34 6.34 -0.03 -11.31
N ALA A 35 6.60 -1.33 -11.22
CA ALA A 35 7.33 -2.08 -12.24
C ALA A 35 6.50 -2.33 -13.51
N PHE A 36 5.20 -2.62 -13.37
CA PHE A 36 4.30 -2.81 -14.52
C PHE A 36 3.94 -1.47 -15.15
N ALA A 37 3.74 -0.41 -14.36
CA ALA A 37 3.53 0.94 -14.89
C ALA A 37 4.70 1.41 -15.79
N ARG A 38 5.94 1.14 -15.38
CA ARG A 38 7.16 1.42 -16.17
C ARG A 38 7.21 0.66 -17.51
N ARG A 39 6.66 -0.55 -17.58
CA ARG A 39 6.60 -1.32 -18.83
C ARG A 39 5.54 -0.77 -19.77
N MET A 40 4.38 -0.36 -19.24
CA MET A 40 3.33 0.28 -20.04
C MET A 40 3.79 1.60 -20.65
N THR A 41 4.49 2.46 -19.92
CA THR A 41 5.03 3.71 -20.50
C THR A 41 6.07 3.45 -21.58
N LYS A 42 6.95 2.44 -21.40
CA LYS A 42 7.87 2.03 -22.46
C LYS A 42 7.13 1.53 -23.70
N GLN A 43 6.13 0.67 -23.52
CA GLN A 43 5.33 0.13 -24.61
C GLN A 43 4.46 1.17 -25.31
N SER A 44 3.97 2.19 -24.60
CA SER A 44 3.24 3.29 -25.23
C SER A 44 4.17 4.14 -26.09
N ILE A 45 5.37 4.47 -25.61
CA ILE A 45 6.34 5.27 -26.38
C ILE A 45 6.73 4.54 -27.68
N ASP A 46 7.02 3.25 -27.60
CA ASP A 46 7.41 2.41 -28.74
C ASP A 46 6.29 2.22 -29.79
N ARG A 47 5.03 2.50 -29.43
CA ARG A 47 3.88 2.40 -30.35
C ARG A 47 3.64 3.67 -31.17
N TYR A 48 4.18 4.81 -30.75
CA TYR A 48 3.97 6.12 -31.39
C TYR A 48 5.23 6.67 -32.09
N VAL A 49 6.29 5.87 -32.14
CA VAL A 49 7.53 6.12 -32.90
C VAL A 49 7.58 5.14 -34.04
#